data_AF-A0A355S3L4-F1
#
_entry.id   AF-A0A355S3L4-F1
#
_cell.length_a   1.000
_cell.length_b   1.000
_cell.length_c   1.000
_cell.angle_alpha   90.00
_cell.angle_beta   90.00
_cell.angle_gamma   90.00
#
_symmetry.space_group_name_H-M   'P 1'
#
loop_
_entity.id
_entity.type
_entity.pdbx_description
1 polymer ?
#
loop_
_entity_poly.entity_id
_entity_poly.type
_entity_poly.pdbx_seq_one_letter_code
_entity_poly.pdbx_strand_id
1 'polypeptide(L)'
;GVMEKCTYCVQRLESAKIKQKQIGRMKTLQAGRNSTDVQIKPEDLRVKVDSIKVACQDACEANSVSFGNLLDKEDAQVWRAKYKGEKKTKSGAFELVHNPRNYDVLQYIGTAPRTSYLARVKNPNPTMPDAVYRGLATINTA
;
A
#
# COMPACT_ATOMS: atom_id res chain seq x y z
N GLY A 1 -5.83 -32.63 0.23
CA GLY A 1 -4.54 -31.95 -0.03
C GLY A 1 -4.75 -30.82 -1.00
N VAL A 2 -5.09 -29.63 -0.50
CA VAL A 2 -5.19 -28.40 -1.30
C VAL A 2 -4.20 -27.40 -0.70
N MET A 3 -3.47 -26.66 -1.53
CA MET A 3 -2.54 -25.63 -1.06
C MET A 3 -3.25 -24.30 -0.88
N GLU A 4 -2.84 -23.56 0.15
CA GLU A 4 -3.31 -22.21 0.44
C GLU A 4 -2.15 -21.22 0.59
N LYS A 5 -2.45 -19.93 0.45
CA LYS A 5 -1.47 -18.84 0.59
C LYS A 5 -2.14 -17.53 0.98
N CYS A 6 -1.36 -16.52 1.32
CA CYS A 6 -1.87 -15.17 1.49
C CYS A 6 -2.46 -14.63 0.18
N THR A 7 -3.71 -14.18 0.23
CA THR A 7 -4.46 -13.60 -0.89
C THR A 7 -4.74 -12.11 -0.68
N TYR A 8 -4.02 -11.46 0.24
CA TYR A 8 -4.28 -10.09 0.69
C TYR A 8 -5.74 -9.83 1.09
N CYS A 9 -6.34 -10.82 1.76
CA CYS A 9 -7.74 -10.79 2.18
C CYS A 9 -8.71 -10.46 1.02
N VAL A 10 -8.61 -11.22 -0.08
CA VAL A 10 -9.48 -11.05 -1.27
C VAL A 10 -10.97 -11.00 -0.90
N GLN A 11 -11.39 -11.74 0.11
CA GLN A 11 -12.75 -11.71 0.64
C GLN A 11 -13.18 -10.31 1.11
N ARG A 12 -12.28 -9.55 1.76
CA ARG A 12 -12.54 -8.17 2.20
C ARG A 12 -12.50 -7.21 1.03
N LEU A 13 -11.57 -7.41 0.09
CA LEU A 13 -11.46 -6.60 -1.13
C LEU A 13 -12.71 -6.71 -2.00
N GLU A 14 -13.16 -7.93 -2.26
CA GLU A 14 -14.33 -8.15 -3.10
C GLU A 14 -15.60 -7.66 -2.43
N SER A 15 -15.78 -7.88 -1.12
CA SER A 15 -16.88 -7.27 -0.36
C SER A 15 -16.88 -5.74 -0.48
N ALA A 16 -15.72 -5.09 -0.34
CA ALA A 16 -15.63 -3.63 -0.46
C ALA A 16 -15.92 -3.14 -1.89
N LYS A 17 -15.37 -3.80 -2.91
CA LYS A 17 -15.65 -3.49 -4.32
C LYS A 17 -17.14 -3.64 -4.66
N ILE A 18 -17.79 -4.70 -4.17
CA ILE A 18 -19.22 -4.94 -4.38
C ILE A 18 -20.03 -3.81 -3.74
N LYS A 19 -19.74 -3.47 -2.48
CA LYS A 19 -20.40 -2.34 -1.78
C LYS A 19 -20.22 -1.01 -2.53
N GLN A 20 -19.02 -0.74 -3.04
CA GLN A 20 -18.77 0.48 -3.82
C GLN A 20 -19.57 0.50 -5.12
N LYS A 21 -19.63 -0.62 -5.85
CA LYS A 21 -20.43 -0.72 -7.09
C LYS A 21 -21.93 -0.56 -6.85
N GLN A 22 -22.43 -0.93 -5.67
CA GLN A 22 -23.84 -0.72 -5.29
C GLN A 22 -24.22 0.75 -5.17
N ILE A 23 -23.25 1.66 -4.99
CA ILE A 23 -23.51 3.11 -4.89
C ILE A 23 -24.20 3.64 -6.15
N GLY A 24 -23.89 3.10 -7.34
CA GLY A 24 -24.58 3.47 -8.57
C GLY A 24 -26.10 3.28 -8.45
N ARG A 25 -26.52 2.09 -7.98
CA ARG A 25 -27.93 1.77 -7.73
C ARG A 25 -28.52 2.64 -6.61
N MET A 26 -27.77 2.91 -5.55
CA MET A 26 -28.24 3.77 -4.46
C MET A 26 -28.49 5.21 -4.94
N LYS A 27 -27.58 5.76 -5.76
CA LYS A 27 -27.75 7.09 -6.37
C LYS A 27 -28.95 7.15 -7.31
N THR A 28 -29.21 6.11 -8.11
CA THR A 28 -30.40 6.07 -8.97
C THR A 28 -31.69 6.06 -8.15
N LEU A 29 -31.73 5.24 -7.08
CA LEU A 29 -32.88 5.19 -6.18
C LEU A 29 -33.12 6.52 -5.46
N GLN A 30 -32.06 7.18 -4.99
CA GLN A 30 -32.16 8.45 -4.29
C GLN A 30 -32.57 9.61 -5.21
N ALA A 31 -32.14 9.58 -6.49
CA ALA A 31 -32.52 10.59 -7.47
C ALA A 31 -33.97 10.44 -7.97
N GLY A 32 -34.60 9.28 -7.78
CA GLY A 32 -35.94 8.98 -8.30
C GLY A 32 -36.03 9.02 -9.84
N ARG A 33 -34.89 8.90 -10.54
CA ARG A 33 -34.78 8.95 -12.01
C ARG A 33 -34.40 7.59 -12.57
N ASN A 34 -34.60 7.42 -13.88
CA ASN A 34 -34.16 6.23 -14.59
C ASN A 34 -32.63 6.11 -14.55
N SER A 35 -32.12 4.89 -14.60
CA SER A 35 -30.69 4.61 -14.51
C SER A 35 -29.85 5.24 -15.61
N THR A 36 -30.45 5.54 -16.76
CA THR A 36 -29.81 6.22 -17.91
C THR A 36 -29.53 7.69 -17.66
N ASP A 37 -30.27 8.33 -16.76
CA ASP A 37 -30.18 9.78 -16.53
C ASP A 37 -29.17 10.13 -15.42
N VAL A 38 -28.70 9.13 -14.68
CA VAL A 38 -27.82 9.29 -13.53
C VAL A 38 -26.39 9.03 -13.95
N GLN A 39 -25.62 10.12 -14.10
CA GLN A 39 -24.21 10.06 -14.44
C GLN A 39 -23.38 9.62 -13.22
N ILE A 40 -22.64 8.52 -13.37
CA ILE A 40 -21.71 8.00 -12.36
C ILE A 40 -20.30 8.35 -12.81
N LYS A 41 -19.53 9.02 -11.96
CA LYS A 41 -18.14 9.33 -12.26
C LYS A 41 -17.23 8.14 -11.94
N PRO A 42 -16.08 7.96 -12.62
CA PRO A 42 -15.10 6.94 -12.27
C PRO A 42 -14.63 7.04 -10.81
N GLU A 43 -14.53 8.26 -10.28
CA GLU A 43 -14.19 8.49 -8.86
C GLU A 43 -15.20 7.85 -7.90
N ASP A 44 -16.49 7.82 -8.25
CA ASP A 44 -17.54 7.24 -7.41
C ASP A 44 -17.45 5.71 -7.33
N LEU A 45 -16.91 5.06 -8.36
CA LEU A 45 -16.78 3.60 -8.43
C LEU A 45 -15.49 3.10 -7.77
N ARG A 46 -14.57 4.01 -7.47
CA ARG A 46 -13.32 3.68 -6.80
C ARG A 46 -13.55 3.58 -5.30
N VAL A 47 -13.02 2.52 -4.71
CA VAL A 47 -13.11 2.35 -3.26
C VAL A 47 -12.34 3.49 -2.59
N LYS A 48 -12.92 4.05 -1.53
CA LYS A 48 -12.31 5.15 -0.77
C LYS A 48 -10.92 4.75 -0.27
N VAL A 49 -10.00 5.71 -0.33
CA VAL A 49 -8.61 5.56 0.15
C VAL A 49 -8.57 5.01 1.57
N ASP A 50 -7.71 4.01 1.80
CA ASP A 50 -7.43 3.34 3.08
C ASP A 50 -8.68 2.83 3.84
N SER A 51 -9.82 2.65 3.15
CA SER A 51 -11.05 2.13 3.76
C SER A 51 -11.04 0.61 3.97
N ILE A 52 -10.22 -0.11 3.20
CA ILE A 52 -10.09 -1.56 3.30
C ILE A 52 -8.88 -1.88 4.17
N LYS A 53 -9.13 -2.49 5.32
CA LYS A 53 -8.07 -3.05 6.15
C LYS A 53 -8.03 -4.57 6.01
N VAL A 54 -6.84 -5.09 5.76
CA VAL A 54 -6.61 -6.54 5.72
C VAL A 54 -6.50 -7.10 7.14
N ALA A 55 -6.77 -8.38 7.33
CA ALA A 55 -6.79 -9.00 8.66
C ALA A 55 -5.47 -8.79 9.43
N CYS A 56 -4.31 -8.94 8.77
CA CYS A 56 -3.01 -8.73 9.40
C CYS A 56 -2.73 -7.27 9.78
N GLN A 57 -3.31 -6.31 9.04
CA GLN A 57 -3.20 -4.88 9.36
C GLN A 57 -4.08 -4.52 10.55
N ASP A 58 -5.31 -5.06 10.62
CA ASP A 58 -6.22 -4.84 11.74
C ASP A 58 -5.73 -5.49 13.04
N ALA A 59 -5.11 -6.67 12.94
CA ALA A 59 -4.61 -7.39 14.12
C ALA A 59 -3.31 -6.79 14.68
N CYS A 60 -2.58 -5.98 13.89
CA CYS A 60 -1.28 -5.46 14.30
C CYS A 60 -1.41 -4.15 15.08
N GLU A 61 -1.27 -4.21 16.40
CA GLU A 61 -1.28 -3.04 17.28
C GLU A 61 -0.21 -2.01 16.94
N ALA A 62 0.96 -2.48 16.49
CA ALA A 62 2.07 -1.62 16.09
C ALA A 62 1.88 -0.93 14.73
N ASN A 63 0.77 -1.22 14.01
CA ASN A 63 0.49 -0.70 12.67
C ASN A 63 1.65 -0.91 11.67
N SER A 64 2.33 -2.06 11.76
CA SER A 64 3.52 -2.34 10.95
C SER A 64 3.20 -2.69 9.49
N VAL A 65 1.98 -3.18 9.24
CA VAL A 65 1.49 -3.52 7.90
C VAL A 65 0.53 -2.45 7.43
N SER A 66 0.83 -1.81 6.30
CA SER A 66 -0.11 -0.93 5.61
C SER A 66 -0.53 -1.57 4.29
N PHE A 67 -1.84 -1.63 4.08
CA PHE A 67 -2.43 -2.07 2.82
C PHE A 67 -3.23 -0.92 2.21
N GLY A 68 -3.19 -0.83 0.89
CA GLY A 68 -3.91 0.21 0.16
C GLY A 68 -3.70 0.07 -1.34
N ASN A 69 -4.32 0.97 -2.10
CA ASN A 69 -4.22 1.01 -3.54
C ASN A 69 -3.16 2.03 -3.99
N LEU A 70 -2.18 1.57 -4.78
CA LEU A 70 -1.05 2.38 -5.21
C LEU A 70 -1.44 3.49 -6.21
N LEU A 71 -2.60 3.37 -6.84
CA LEU A 71 -3.10 4.40 -7.76
C LEU A 71 -3.61 5.64 -7.00
N ASP A 72 -3.84 5.56 -5.69
CA ASP A 72 -4.29 6.68 -4.84
C ASP A 72 -3.14 7.64 -4.50
N LYS A 73 -1.90 7.36 -4.96
CA LYS A 73 -0.73 8.23 -4.80
C LYS A 73 -0.58 8.69 -3.34
N GLU A 74 -0.25 9.96 -3.12
CA GLU A 74 0.06 10.55 -1.81
C GLU A 74 -1.05 10.36 -0.77
N ASP A 75 -2.31 10.20 -1.19
CA ASP A 75 -3.43 9.99 -0.28
C ASP A 75 -3.31 8.65 0.47
N ALA A 76 -2.81 7.61 -0.20
CA ALA A 76 -2.71 6.27 0.38
C ALA A 76 -1.49 6.11 1.30
N GLN A 77 -1.71 5.55 2.50
CA GLN A 77 -0.65 5.25 3.45
C GLN A 77 0.43 4.33 2.88
N VAL A 78 0.04 3.32 2.10
CA VAL A 78 0.98 2.37 1.49
C VAL A 78 1.88 3.05 0.45
N TRP A 79 1.36 4.03 -0.29
CA TRP A 79 2.13 4.73 -1.30
C TRP A 79 3.18 5.62 -0.63
N ARG A 80 2.81 6.36 0.42
CA ARG A 80 3.76 7.15 1.23
C ARG A 80 4.83 6.30 1.91
N ALA A 81 4.52 5.06 2.25
CA ALA A 81 5.51 4.13 2.79
C ALA A 81 6.53 3.72 1.71
N LYS A 82 6.07 3.41 0.50
CA LYS A 82 6.90 2.92 -0.62
C LYS A 82 7.67 4.03 -1.35
N TYR A 83 7.06 5.21 -1.50
CA TYR A 83 7.54 6.28 -2.37
C TYR A 83 7.66 7.61 -1.62
N LYS A 84 8.57 8.46 -2.07
CA LYS A 84 8.82 9.80 -1.55
C LYS A 84 8.27 10.91 -2.48
N GLY A 85 7.97 10.58 -3.73
CA GLY A 85 7.47 11.53 -4.72
C GLY A 85 7.52 10.98 -6.15
N GLU A 86 7.06 11.79 -7.09
CA GLU A 86 7.17 11.55 -8.53
C GLU A 86 8.17 12.53 -9.14
N LYS A 87 9.15 12.04 -9.91
CA LYS A 87 10.05 12.86 -10.72
C LYS A 87 9.59 12.80 -12.17
N LYS A 88 9.55 13.95 -12.85
CA LYS A 88 9.37 13.99 -14.30
C LYS A 88 10.72 13.86 -14.97
N THR A 89 10.92 12.82 -15.76
CA THR A 89 12.09 12.65 -16.62
C THR A 89 12.02 13.67 -17.77
N LYS A 90 13.17 14.00 -18.37
CA LYS A 90 13.24 14.91 -19.54
C LYS A 90 12.38 14.45 -20.73
N SER A 91 12.06 13.15 -20.80
CA SER A 91 11.17 12.52 -21.79
C SER A 91 9.67 12.67 -21.48
N GLY A 92 9.29 13.33 -20.38
CA GLY A 92 7.90 13.47 -19.95
C GLY A 92 7.34 12.26 -19.17
N ALA A 93 8.14 11.19 -19.00
CA ALA A 93 7.77 10.05 -18.18
C ALA A 93 7.78 10.39 -16.68
N PHE A 94 6.84 9.83 -15.92
CA PHE A 94 6.82 9.91 -14.47
C PHE A 94 7.62 8.75 -13.89
N GLU A 95 8.70 9.06 -13.19
CA GLU A 95 9.52 8.13 -12.44
C GLU A 95 9.19 8.22 -10.95
N LEU A 96 8.90 7.09 -10.31
CA LEU A 96 8.58 7.04 -8.90
C LEU A 96 9.87 7.08 -8.08
N VAL A 97 10.00 8.05 -7.18
CA VAL A 97 11.12 8.11 -6.23
C VAL A 97 10.80 7.18 -5.07
N HIS A 98 11.54 6.09 -4.95
CA HIS A 98 11.38 5.16 -3.84
C HIS A 98 11.85 5.77 -2.51
N ASN A 99 11.20 5.40 -1.42
CA ASN A 99 11.68 5.69 -0.08
C ASN A 99 13.03 4.99 0.11
N PRO A 100 14.09 5.67 0.62
CA PRO A 100 15.41 5.06 0.81
C PRO A 100 15.40 3.84 1.74
N ARG A 101 14.37 3.70 2.58
CA ARG A 101 14.21 2.55 3.48
C ARG A 101 13.44 1.40 2.85
N ASN A 102 12.77 1.61 1.73
CA ASN A 102 11.95 0.58 1.11
C ASN A 102 12.81 -0.38 0.29
N TYR A 103 12.65 -1.68 0.51
CA TYR A 103 13.32 -2.72 -0.27
C TYR A 103 12.38 -3.88 -0.59
N ASP A 104 12.65 -4.54 -1.72
CA ASP A 104 11.97 -5.76 -2.14
C ASP A 104 12.78 -6.99 -1.73
N VAL A 105 12.09 -8.02 -1.24
CA VAL A 105 12.75 -9.26 -0.81
C VAL A 105 13.22 -10.04 -2.04
N LEU A 106 14.50 -10.42 -2.04
CA LEU A 106 15.15 -11.18 -3.12
C LEU A 106 15.04 -10.49 -4.50
N GLN A 107 15.29 -9.18 -4.54
CA GLN A 107 15.17 -8.39 -5.76
C GLN A 107 16.02 -8.91 -6.93
N TYR A 108 17.17 -9.54 -6.67
CA TYR A 108 18.05 -10.11 -7.69
C TYR A 108 17.40 -11.24 -8.52
N ILE A 109 16.35 -11.89 -8.00
CA ILE A 109 15.59 -12.92 -8.73
C ILE A 109 14.63 -12.28 -9.74
N GLY A 110 14.29 -11.00 -9.58
CA GLY A 110 13.39 -10.28 -10.50
C GLY A 110 11.91 -10.66 -10.36
N THR A 111 11.46 -11.12 -9.18
CA THR A 111 10.07 -11.53 -8.93
C THR A 111 9.06 -10.38 -8.82
N ALA A 112 9.53 -9.12 -8.79
CA ALA A 112 8.72 -7.90 -8.68
C ALA A 112 7.56 -8.01 -7.65
N PRO A 113 7.85 -8.35 -6.38
CA PRO A 113 6.81 -8.60 -5.38
C PRO A 113 6.00 -7.32 -5.08
N ARG A 114 4.70 -7.48 -4.84
CA ARG A 114 3.83 -6.33 -4.50
C ARG A 114 4.02 -5.87 -3.05
N THR A 115 4.34 -6.80 -2.15
CA THR A 115 4.77 -6.51 -0.78
C THR A 115 6.24 -6.12 -0.76
N SER A 116 6.52 -4.94 -0.24
CA SER A 116 7.87 -4.47 0.06
C SER A 116 7.95 -4.18 1.55
N TYR A 117 9.17 -4.02 2.05
CA TYR A 117 9.44 -3.84 3.47
C TYR A 117 10.22 -2.56 3.70
N LEU A 118 10.03 -1.97 4.88
CA LEU A 118 10.86 -0.89 5.35
C LEU A 118 12.02 -1.44 6.17
N ALA A 119 13.23 -0.96 5.88
CA ALA A 119 14.42 -1.28 6.63
C ALA A 119 14.25 -0.86 8.10
N ARG A 120 14.65 -1.76 9.00
CA ARG A 120 14.66 -1.48 10.43
C ARG A 120 15.77 -0.48 10.72
N VAL A 121 15.39 0.72 11.17
CA VAL A 121 16.34 1.71 11.66
C VAL A 121 16.48 1.57 13.16
N LYS A 122 17.70 1.31 13.63
CA LYS A 122 18.06 1.37 15.04
C LYS A 122 18.70 2.74 15.30
N ASN A 123 18.33 3.40 16.40
CA ASN A 123 18.91 4.67 16.82
C ASN A 123 19.74 4.43 18.09
N PRO A 124 20.98 3.90 17.99
CA PRO A 124 21.83 3.66 19.14
C PRO A 124 22.23 4.99 19.79
N ASN A 125 22.33 5.00 21.11
CA ASN A 125 22.86 6.15 21.84
C ASN A 125 24.39 6.28 21.58
N PRO A 126 24.89 7.44 21.13
CA PRO A 126 26.33 7.65 20.88
C PRO A 126 27.23 7.41 22.08
N THR A 127 26.74 7.59 23.32
CA THR A 127 27.56 7.41 24.54
C THR A 127 27.66 5.96 25.02
N MET A 128 26.98 5.03 24.35
CA MET A 128 26.99 3.61 24.73
C MET A 128 28.28 2.93 24.23
N PRO A 129 28.98 2.13 25.06
CA PRO A 129 30.00 1.24 24.54
C PRO A 129 29.35 0.31 23.49
N ASP A 130 29.99 0.17 22.32
CA ASP A 130 29.49 -0.56 21.13
C ASP A 130 28.41 0.13 20.28
N ALA A 131 28.17 1.43 20.44
CA ALA A 131 27.21 2.17 19.62
C ALA A 131 27.42 2.02 18.10
N VAL A 132 28.69 1.96 17.67
CA VAL A 132 29.09 1.81 16.26
C VAL A 132 28.60 0.49 15.65
N TYR A 133 28.57 -0.59 16.45
CA TYR A 133 28.16 -1.92 16.00
C TYR A 133 26.66 -2.17 16.17
N ARG A 134 25.98 -1.38 17.02
CA ARG A 134 24.53 -1.50 17.28
C ARG A 134 23.69 -0.80 16.21
N GLY A 135 23.47 -1.46 15.08
CA GLY A 135 22.66 -0.86 14.02
C GLY A 135 22.64 -1.64 12.73
N LEU A 136 23.78 -2.28 12.45
CA LEU A 136 24.02 -3.04 11.24
C LEU A 136 23.26 -4.37 11.31
N ALA A 137 22.69 -4.78 10.17
CA ALA A 137 22.04 -6.08 10.04
C ALA A 137 23.05 -7.23 10.12
N THR A 138 24.32 -6.93 9.84
CA THR A 138 25.46 -7.85 9.84
C THR A 138 26.66 -7.17 10.52
N ILE A 139 27.38 -7.93 11.33
CA ILE A 139 28.54 -7.45 12.11
C ILE A 139 29.75 -7.14 11.20
N ASN A 140 29.75 -7.68 9.97
CA ASN A 140 30.86 -7.67 9.01
C ASN A 140 30.54 -6.91 7.72
N THR A 141 29.98 -5.71 7.81
CA THR A 141 30.00 -4.77 6.67
C THR A 141 31.04 -3.72 6.95
N ALA A 142 32.29 -4.10 6.71
CA ALA A 142 33.44 -3.21 6.55
C ALA A 142 33.79 -3.18 5.06
#